data_AF-A0A6P8G4S8-F1
#
_entry.id   AF-A0A6P8G4S8-F1
#
_cell.length_a   1.000
_cell.length_b   1.000
_cell.length_c   1.000
_cell.angle_alpha   90.00
_cell.angle_beta   90.00
_cell.angle_gamma   90.00
#
_symmetry.space_group_name_H-M   'P 1'
#
loop_
_entity.id
_entity.type
_entity.pdbx_description
1 polymer ?
#
loop_
_entity_poly.entity_id
_entity_poly.type
_entity_poly.pdbx_seq_one_letter_code
_entity_poly.pdbx_strand_id
1 'polypeptide(L)'
;MIIDGSRKVNQLTKWLLLSSVFLLTDSAQTGSPVTSEAGRAVDADENQSSPPPPGLLNVTKGKKPSLQPKPSPPLLGIYSVRNPEDGNICLKAVLGVEFMVTVNKKFYYFNMNPLATRATGYCGNTSAVLSLEFDGGYLEFHFVKEAKAYYTRRLSALLEPAPVCKKCKTQPFPGTQDNKKLFKTTAGLSFKCKSELVVKMASDLRLKIVPAQFQPFNLSNGQFGKDFECWEDYIRRIVPIILGAIAVGVALIAVVSYLVIREYRNRGYESL
;
A
#
# COMPACT_ATOMS: atom_id res chain seq x y z
N MET A 1 -24.74 55.22 -5.75
CA MET A 1 -24.91 53.86 -6.34
C MET A 1 -23.76 53.02 -5.80
N ILE A 2 -23.90 52.47 -4.59
CA ILE A 2 -24.32 51.07 -4.27
C ILE A 2 -23.26 50.07 -4.75
N ILE A 3 -22.23 49.81 -3.93
CA ILE A 3 -22.00 48.66 -3.00
C ILE A 3 -21.90 47.31 -3.71
N ASP A 4 -20.72 46.67 -3.62
CA ASP A 4 -20.57 45.22 -3.37
C ASP A 4 -19.12 44.93 -2.89
N GLY A 5 -18.79 44.46 -1.68
CA GLY A 5 -19.64 43.94 -0.61
C GLY A 5 -19.42 42.47 -0.28
N SER A 6 -18.50 41.72 -0.93
CA SER A 6 -18.46 40.26 -0.74
C SER A 6 -17.08 39.59 -0.82
N ARG A 7 -16.06 40.12 -0.11
CA ARG A 7 -14.74 39.46 -0.01
C ARG A 7 -14.13 39.40 1.40
N LYS A 8 -14.96 39.46 2.46
CA LYS A 8 -14.49 39.44 3.86
C LYS A 8 -15.27 38.52 4.82
N VAL A 9 -15.90 37.45 4.31
CA VAL A 9 -16.69 36.51 5.17
C VAL A 9 -16.08 35.10 5.27
N ASN A 10 -14.95 34.82 4.62
CA ASN A 10 -14.40 33.44 4.57
C ASN A 10 -13.07 33.21 5.31
N GLN A 11 -12.75 34.05 6.31
CA GLN A 11 -11.51 33.90 7.11
C GLN A 11 -11.71 33.92 8.64
N LEU A 12 -12.94 34.06 9.13
CA LEU A 12 -13.25 34.04 10.58
C LEU A 12 -13.96 32.77 11.05
N THR A 13 -14.37 31.88 10.13
CA THR A 13 -15.03 30.60 10.46
C THR A 13 -14.04 29.43 10.63
N LYS A 14 -12.74 29.64 10.44
CA LYS A 14 -11.69 28.61 10.58
C LYS A 14 -11.04 28.51 11.96
N TRP A 15 -11.42 29.37 12.92
CA TRP A 15 -10.81 29.41 14.26
C TRP A 15 -11.75 29.03 15.41
N LEU A 16 -12.99 28.60 15.13
CA LEU A 16 -13.97 28.25 16.17
C LEU A 16 -14.29 26.75 16.31
N LEU A 17 -13.53 25.86 15.65
CA LEU A 17 -13.73 24.39 15.74
C LEU A 17 -12.54 23.63 16.35
N LEU A 18 -11.69 24.28 17.14
CA LEU A 18 -10.51 23.66 17.78
C LEU A 18 -10.45 23.82 19.31
N SER A 19 -11.55 24.17 19.97
CA SER A 19 -11.58 24.25 21.43
C SER A 19 -12.86 23.65 22.01
N SER A 20 -12.94 22.32 21.98
CA SER A 20 -13.74 21.55 22.92
C SER A 20 -13.49 20.07 22.68
N VAL A 21 -13.27 19.34 23.75
CA VAL A 21 -12.99 17.89 23.84
C VAL A 21 -11.52 17.54 23.70
N PHE A 22 -10.80 17.54 24.83
CA PHE A 22 -10.16 16.34 25.41
C PHE A 22 -9.43 16.73 26.70
N LEU A 23 -10.17 16.70 27.82
CA LEU A 23 -9.67 16.52 29.16
C LEU A 23 -10.53 15.42 29.81
N LEU A 24 -9.89 14.63 30.69
CA LEU A 24 -10.35 13.42 31.41
C LEU A 24 -9.93 12.10 30.71
N THR A 25 -8.72 11.60 31.04
CA THR A 25 -8.36 10.64 32.11
C THR A 25 -8.74 9.20 31.73
N ASP A 26 -7.78 8.33 31.42
CA ASP A 26 -6.84 7.60 32.29
C ASP A 26 -7.37 6.20 32.65
N SER A 27 -6.48 5.22 32.53
CA SER A 27 -6.45 3.90 33.18
C SER A 27 -7.56 2.88 32.87
N ALA A 28 -7.19 1.77 32.24
CA ALA A 28 -7.12 0.46 32.92
C ALA A 28 -6.66 -0.68 31.98
N GLN A 29 -5.56 -1.31 32.40
CA GLN A 29 -5.30 -2.75 32.50
C GLN A 29 -5.10 -3.62 31.24
N THR A 30 -3.80 -3.87 30.99
CA THR A 30 -3.10 -5.14 31.27
C THR A 30 -3.90 -6.44 31.21
N GLY A 31 -3.53 -7.29 30.25
CA GLY A 31 -3.78 -8.73 30.25
C GLY A 31 -2.79 -9.41 29.32
N SER A 32 -1.65 -9.85 29.87
CA SER A 32 -0.70 -10.77 29.22
C SER A 32 -1.14 -12.23 29.47
N PRO A 33 -0.36 -13.26 29.10
CA PRO A 33 -0.76 -14.27 28.13
C PRO A 33 -1.13 -15.60 28.81
N VAL A 34 -1.98 -16.41 28.17
CA VAL A 34 -2.11 -17.82 28.55
C VAL A 34 -1.14 -18.65 27.72
N THR A 35 -0.07 -19.08 28.38
CA THR A 35 0.76 -20.22 28.02
C THR A 35 0.06 -21.49 28.49
N SER A 36 0.02 -22.54 27.67
CA SER A 36 -0.07 -23.91 28.19
C SER A 36 0.61 -24.86 27.21
N GLU A 37 1.23 -25.86 27.82
CA GLU A 37 2.38 -26.62 27.38
C GLU A 37 2.14 -27.75 26.37
N ALA A 38 3.28 -28.24 25.90
CA ALA A 38 3.52 -29.44 25.12
C ALA A 38 3.04 -30.74 25.79
N GLY A 39 2.57 -31.67 24.96
CA GLY A 39 2.45 -33.09 25.25
C GLY A 39 3.03 -33.90 24.09
N ARG A 40 3.84 -34.91 24.41
CA ARG A 40 4.67 -35.74 23.52
C ARG A 40 3.91 -36.78 22.70
N ALA A 41 4.60 -37.22 21.66
CA ALA A 41 4.37 -38.25 20.64
C ALA A 41 4.04 -39.67 21.13
N VAL A 42 3.35 -40.45 20.27
CA VAL A 42 3.69 -41.83 19.85
C VAL A 42 3.20 -42.09 18.40
N ASP A 43 4.09 -42.72 17.61
CA ASP A 43 3.97 -43.42 16.29
C ASP A 43 2.74 -44.34 16.13
N ALA A 44 2.36 -44.92 14.99
CA ALA A 44 2.62 -44.86 13.54
C ALA A 44 1.55 -45.79 12.92
N ASP A 45 1.11 -45.57 11.67
CA ASP A 45 1.06 -46.62 10.63
C ASP A 45 0.64 -46.06 9.26
N GLU A 46 1.09 -46.79 8.26
CA GLU A 46 1.22 -46.62 6.82
C GLU A 46 -0.08 -46.42 6.02
N ASN A 47 -0.01 -45.59 4.96
CA ASN A 47 -0.22 -45.98 3.56
C ASN A 47 -0.82 -44.84 2.70
N GLN A 48 -0.22 -44.68 1.51
CA GLN A 48 -0.86 -44.36 0.22
C GLN A 48 -0.55 -43.00 -0.47
N SER A 49 0.22 -43.16 -1.55
CA SER A 49 0.23 -42.43 -2.83
C SER A 49 0.98 -41.08 -2.91
N SER A 50 2.17 -41.17 -3.48
CA SER A 50 3.02 -40.08 -3.96
C SER A 50 2.42 -39.43 -5.23
N PRO A 51 2.42 -38.08 -5.33
CA PRO A 51 2.13 -37.40 -6.59
C PRO A 51 3.36 -37.40 -7.53
N PRO A 52 3.15 -37.42 -8.86
CA PRO A 52 4.24 -37.47 -9.83
C PRO A 52 5.07 -36.16 -9.86
N PRO A 53 6.32 -36.22 -10.36
CA PRO A 53 7.27 -35.11 -10.28
C PRO A 53 6.79 -33.85 -11.04
N PRO A 54 7.22 -32.64 -10.63
CA PRO A 54 6.89 -31.42 -11.37
C PRO A 54 7.47 -31.48 -12.77
N GLY A 55 6.57 -31.63 -13.76
CA GLY A 55 6.90 -31.51 -15.16
C GLY A 55 7.58 -30.16 -15.43
N LEU A 56 8.71 -30.25 -16.11
CA LEU A 56 9.49 -29.15 -16.67
C LEU A 56 8.57 -28.10 -17.32
N LEU A 57 8.32 -26.99 -16.63
CA LEU A 57 7.70 -25.83 -17.25
C LEU A 57 8.67 -25.29 -18.29
N ASN A 58 8.37 -25.54 -19.56
CA ASN A 58 9.01 -24.88 -20.68
C ASN A 58 8.97 -23.37 -20.44
N VAL A 59 10.14 -22.80 -20.13
CA VAL A 59 10.37 -21.37 -20.01
C VAL A 59 10.02 -20.78 -21.37
N THR A 60 8.83 -20.21 -21.47
CA THR A 60 8.39 -19.55 -22.69
C THR A 60 9.26 -18.31 -22.83
N LYS A 61 10.11 -18.32 -23.86
CA LYS A 61 10.96 -17.19 -24.27
C LYS A 61 10.12 -15.91 -24.22
N GLY A 62 10.59 -14.94 -23.43
CA GLY A 62 9.84 -13.72 -23.06
C GLY A 62 9.22 -13.04 -24.28
N LYS A 63 7.92 -12.76 -24.18
CA LYS A 63 7.21 -11.98 -25.18
C LYS A 63 7.30 -10.50 -24.78
N LYS A 64 7.84 -9.67 -25.67
CA LYS A 64 7.92 -8.21 -25.51
C LYS A 64 6.56 -7.61 -25.10
N PRO A 65 6.51 -6.53 -24.30
CA PRO A 65 5.29 -6.03 -23.68
C PRO A 65 4.23 -5.65 -24.72
N SER A 66 2.98 -6.09 -24.54
CA SER A 66 1.88 -5.71 -25.42
C SER A 66 0.97 -4.75 -24.68
N LEU A 67 0.78 -3.55 -25.25
CA LEU A 67 -0.14 -2.56 -24.72
C LEU A 67 -1.60 -3.00 -24.90
N GLN A 68 -2.39 -2.84 -23.85
CA GLN A 68 -3.83 -3.13 -23.82
C GLN A 68 -4.63 -1.83 -23.76
N PRO A 69 -5.79 -1.75 -24.43
CA PRO A 69 -6.65 -0.56 -24.39
C PRO A 69 -7.47 -0.43 -23.10
N LYS A 70 -7.56 -1.51 -22.31
CA LYS A 70 -8.30 -1.56 -21.05
C LYS A 70 -7.37 -2.00 -19.91
N PRO A 71 -7.53 -1.45 -18.69
CA PRO A 71 -6.77 -1.90 -17.54
C PRO A 71 -7.22 -3.30 -17.11
N SER A 72 -6.34 -4.02 -16.44
CA SER A 72 -6.69 -5.29 -15.78
C SER A 72 -5.93 -5.44 -14.47
N PRO A 73 -6.43 -6.25 -13.51
CA PRO A 73 -5.70 -6.45 -12.26
C PRO A 73 -4.30 -7.03 -12.51
N PRO A 74 -3.23 -6.40 -11.99
CA PRO A 74 -1.88 -6.93 -12.18
C PRO A 74 -1.67 -8.21 -11.36
N LEU A 75 -0.82 -9.09 -11.88
CA LEU A 75 -0.42 -10.31 -11.18
C LEU A 75 0.52 -9.95 -10.01
N LEU A 76 0.30 -10.60 -8.87
CA LEU A 76 1.14 -10.40 -7.68
C LEU A 76 2.45 -11.17 -7.82
N GLY A 77 3.58 -10.45 -7.79
CA GLY A 77 4.91 -11.05 -7.79
C GLY A 77 5.55 -11.06 -6.40
N ILE A 78 6.45 -12.01 -6.17
CA ILE A 78 7.28 -12.11 -4.96
C ILE A 78 8.73 -12.05 -5.41
N TYR A 79 9.46 -11.05 -4.93
CA TYR A 79 10.83 -10.74 -5.33
C TYR A 79 11.72 -10.64 -4.09
N SER A 80 12.96 -11.09 -4.22
CA SER A 80 13.96 -10.97 -3.17
C SER A 80 15.34 -10.68 -3.72
N VAL A 81 16.12 -9.92 -2.95
CA VAL A 81 17.55 -9.70 -3.18
C VAL A 81 18.30 -10.34 -2.02
N ARG A 82 19.40 -11.03 -2.33
CA ARG A 82 20.28 -11.64 -1.35
C ARG A 82 21.60 -10.89 -1.28
N ASN A 83 22.16 -10.79 -0.09
CA ASN A 83 23.53 -10.36 0.10
C ASN A 83 24.48 -11.44 -0.45
N PRO A 84 25.47 -11.07 -1.27
CA PRO A 84 26.41 -12.05 -1.82
C PRO A 84 27.38 -12.61 -0.77
N GLU A 85 27.61 -11.88 0.33
CA GLU A 85 28.57 -12.26 1.38
C GLU A 85 28.06 -13.39 2.28
N ASP A 86 26.79 -13.34 2.70
CA ASP A 86 26.20 -14.27 3.66
C ASP A 86 25.00 -15.07 3.10
N GLY A 87 24.55 -14.76 1.87
CA GLY A 87 23.40 -15.41 1.24
C GLY A 87 22.03 -15.04 1.83
N ASN A 88 21.99 -14.16 2.84
CA ASN A 88 20.75 -13.78 3.52
C ASN A 88 19.91 -12.84 2.64
N ILE A 89 18.58 -12.94 2.75
CA ILE A 89 17.66 -12.03 2.07
C ILE A 89 17.77 -10.65 2.73
N CYS A 90 18.18 -9.67 1.95
CA CYS A 90 18.38 -8.30 2.40
C CYS A 90 17.32 -7.33 1.87
N LEU A 91 16.46 -7.79 0.96
CA LEU A 91 15.31 -7.04 0.48
C LEU A 91 14.26 -8.04 0.04
N LYS A 92 13.01 -7.81 0.44
CA LYS A 92 11.85 -8.59 -0.03
C LYS A 92 10.76 -7.65 -0.50
N ALA A 93 10.11 -8.00 -1.59
CA ALA A 93 8.99 -7.25 -2.13
C ALA A 93 7.90 -8.22 -2.64
N VAL A 94 6.66 -7.89 -2.35
CA VAL A 94 5.45 -8.56 -2.83
C VAL A 94 4.56 -7.49 -3.44
N LEU A 95 4.49 -7.44 -4.77
CA LEU A 95 3.81 -6.35 -5.45
C LEU A 95 3.26 -6.75 -6.82
N GLY A 96 2.12 -6.16 -7.18
CA GLY A 96 1.58 -6.16 -8.54
C GLY A 96 1.81 -4.81 -9.20
N VAL A 97 2.16 -4.78 -10.49
CA VAL A 97 2.48 -3.54 -11.23
C VAL A 97 1.75 -3.48 -12.56
N GLU A 98 1.09 -2.36 -12.80
CA GLU A 98 0.54 -1.95 -14.10
C GLU A 98 1.22 -0.64 -14.55
N PHE A 99 1.84 -0.67 -15.71
CA PHE A 99 2.31 0.51 -16.42
C PHE A 99 1.14 1.13 -17.18
N MET A 100 0.91 2.42 -16.96
CA MET A 100 -0.13 3.19 -17.64
C MET A 100 0.57 4.23 -18.53
N VAL A 101 0.54 4.02 -19.84
CA VAL A 101 1.17 4.93 -20.81
C VAL A 101 0.14 5.74 -21.57
N THR A 102 0.51 6.95 -21.99
CA THR A 102 -0.33 7.83 -22.80
C THR A 102 0.23 7.94 -24.21
N VAL A 103 -0.53 7.48 -25.20
CA VAL A 103 -0.18 7.56 -26.63
C VAL A 103 -1.29 8.31 -27.35
N ASN A 104 -0.97 9.42 -28.02
CA ASN A 104 -1.94 10.24 -28.75
C ASN A 104 -3.18 10.59 -27.90
N LYS A 105 -2.97 11.01 -26.65
CA LYS A 105 -4.00 11.35 -25.65
C LYS A 105 -4.92 10.18 -25.24
N LYS A 106 -4.55 8.94 -25.55
CA LYS A 106 -5.26 7.73 -25.10
C LYS A 106 -4.39 6.93 -24.14
N PHE A 107 -5.02 6.35 -23.12
CA PHE A 107 -4.34 5.48 -22.17
C PHE A 107 -4.21 4.07 -22.72
N TYR A 108 -3.06 3.46 -22.44
CA TYR A 108 -2.78 2.06 -22.67
C TYR A 108 -2.11 1.46 -21.43
N TYR A 109 -2.30 0.16 -21.24
CA TYR A 109 -1.95 -0.53 -20.02
C TYR A 109 -1.05 -1.72 -20.32
N PHE A 110 -0.10 -1.98 -19.43
CA PHE A 110 0.73 -3.18 -19.45
C PHE A 110 0.95 -3.68 -18.03
N ASN A 111 0.51 -4.91 -17.77
CA ASN A 111 0.78 -5.59 -16.51
C ASN A 111 2.10 -6.34 -16.56
N MET A 112 2.96 -6.05 -15.59
CA MET A 112 4.22 -6.77 -15.43
C MET A 112 3.93 -8.23 -15.05
N ASN A 113 4.53 -9.17 -15.76
CA ASN A 113 4.35 -10.60 -15.48
C ASN A 113 5.45 -11.07 -14.51
N PRO A 114 5.12 -11.45 -13.27
CA PRO A 114 6.12 -11.88 -12.29
C PRO A 114 6.90 -13.13 -12.73
N LEU A 115 6.30 -14.01 -13.54
CA LEU A 115 6.97 -15.23 -14.03
C LEU A 115 8.00 -14.93 -15.13
N ALA A 116 7.91 -13.76 -15.77
CA ALA A 116 8.81 -13.30 -16.83
C ALA A 116 9.63 -12.07 -16.40
N THR A 117 9.75 -11.84 -15.09
CA THR A 117 10.48 -10.71 -14.51
C THR A 117 11.59 -11.23 -13.62
N ARG A 118 12.81 -10.76 -13.85
CA ARG A 118 13.98 -11.07 -13.03
C ARG A 118 14.20 -9.97 -12.01
N ALA A 119 14.31 -10.35 -10.74
CA ALA A 119 14.74 -9.43 -9.69
C ALA A 119 16.27 -9.44 -9.57
N THR A 120 16.87 -8.25 -9.57
CA THR A 120 18.30 -7.98 -9.33
C THR A 120 18.41 -6.84 -8.32
N GLY A 121 19.60 -6.58 -7.80
CA GLY A 121 19.82 -5.48 -6.86
C GLY A 121 20.94 -5.73 -5.87
N TYR A 122 21.01 -4.85 -4.87
CA TYR A 122 21.96 -4.95 -3.77
C TYR A 122 21.41 -4.28 -2.52
N CYS A 123 22.02 -4.60 -1.37
CA CYS A 123 21.74 -3.92 -0.11
C CYS A 123 23.05 -3.47 0.52
N GLY A 124 23.07 -2.23 0.99
CA GLY A 124 24.08 -1.70 1.88
C GLY A 124 23.45 -1.19 3.17
N ASN A 125 24.25 -0.56 4.02
CA ASN A 125 23.79 -0.09 5.34
C ASN A 125 22.76 1.06 5.25
N THR A 126 22.88 1.90 4.22
CA THR A 126 22.06 3.12 4.06
C THR A 126 21.35 3.22 2.72
N SER A 127 21.72 2.40 1.73
CA SER A 127 21.11 2.36 0.40
C SER A 127 20.84 0.92 0.00
N ALA A 128 19.72 0.67 -0.66
CA ALA A 128 19.39 -0.62 -1.26
C ALA A 128 18.68 -0.39 -2.60
N VAL A 129 18.89 -1.30 -3.55
CA VAL A 129 18.26 -1.27 -4.86
C VAL A 129 17.52 -2.57 -5.11
N LEU A 130 16.30 -2.46 -5.60
CA LEU A 130 15.57 -3.55 -6.24
C LEU A 130 15.30 -3.16 -7.69
N SER A 131 15.86 -3.90 -8.64
CA SER A 131 15.57 -3.78 -10.07
C SER A 131 14.75 -4.99 -10.52
N LEU A 132 13.61 -4.73 -11.16
CA LEU A 132 12.71 -5.72 -11.73
C LEU A 132 12.78 -5.61 -13.24
N GLU A 133 13.51 -6.53 -13.86
CA GLU A 133 13.85 -6.50 -15.29
C GLU A 133 12.99 -7.51 -16.05
N PHE A 134 12.37 -7.07 -17.13
CA PHE A 134 11.56 -7.91 -18.01
C PHE A 134 11.92 -7.61 -19.47
N ASP A 135 11.50 -8.46 -20.40
CA ASP A 135 11.73 -8.18 -21.82
C ASP A 135 11.05 -6.85 -22.19
N GLY A 136 11.80 -5.92 -22.75
CA GLY A 136 11.32 -4.58 -23.09
C GLY A 136 11.18 -3.61 -21.92
N GLY A 137 11.86 -3.80 -20.77
CA GLY A 137 11.85 -2.75 -19.75
C GLY A 137 12.40 -3.12 -18.38
N TYR A 138 12.26 -2.17 -17.45
CA TYR A 138 12.58 -2.38 -16.04
C TYR A 138 11.75 -1.46 -15.13
N LEU A 139 11.68 -1.85 -13.86
CA LEU A 139 11.23 -1.01 -12.74
C LEU A 139 12.26 -1.11 -11.61
N GLU A 140 12.85 0.02 -11.24
CA GLU A 140 13.91 0.09 -10.23
C GLU A 140 13.48 0.98 -9.05
N PHE A 141 13.55 0.41 -7.85
CA PHE A 141 13.37 1.10 -6.59
C PHE A 141 14.73 1.34 -5.95
N HIS A 142 15.05 2.60 -5.69
CA HIS A 142 16.22 2.98 -4.89
C HIS A 142 15.78 3.47 -3.51
N PHE A 143 16.05 2.65 -2.50
CA PHE A 143 15.73 2.89 -1.11
C PHE A 143 16.88 3.60 -0.39
N VAL A 144 16.54 4.52 0.50
CA VAL A 144 17.49 5.17 1.41
C VAL A 144 16.99 5.03 2.84
N LYS A 145 17.91 4.74 3.76
CA LYS A 145 17.67 4.72 5.21
C LYS A 145 18.26 5.98 5.83
N GLU A 146 17.40 6.74 6.51
CA GLU A 146 17.76 7.94 7.27
C GLU A 146 17.28 7.79 8.72
N ALA A 147 18.23 7.76 9.65
CA ALA A 147 17.96 7.57 11.07
C ALA A 147 17.09 6.32 11.34
N LYS A 148 15.84 6.52 11.80
CA LYS A 148 14.88 5.46 12.16
C LYS A 148 13.87 5.15 11.06
N ALA A 149 14.03 5.69 9.86
CA ALA A 149 13.10 5.47 8.75
C ALA A 149 13.84 5.10 7.46
N TYR A 150 13.13 4.42 6.57
CA TYR A 150 13.51 4.28 5.18
C TYR A 150 12.40 4.78 4.26
N TYR A 151 12.76 5.06 3.02
CA TYR A 151 11.83 5.44 1.97
C TYR A 151 12.44 5.14 0.60
N THR A 152 11.61 5.08 -0.43
CA THR A 152 12.07 5.05 -1.83
C THR A 152 12.42 6.48 -2.24
N ARG A 153 13.71 6.76 -2.42
CA ARG A 153 14.24 8.07 -2.82
C ARG A 153 14.05 8.30 -4.33
N ARG A 154 14.25 7.25 -5.12
CA ARG A 154 14.08 7.29 -6.56
C ARG A 154 13.35 6.04 -7.02
N LEU A 155 12.35 6.25 -7.86
CA LEU A 155 11.70 5.20 -8.64
C LEU A 155 12.02 5.48 -10.11
N SER A 156 12.57 4.51 -10.82
CA SER A 156 12.92 4.62 -12.23
C SER A 156 12.23 3.51 -13.02
N ALA A 157 11.75 3.81 -14.21
CA ALA A 157 11.09 2.82 -15.04
C ALA A 157 11.33 3.08 -16.53
N LEU A 158 11.39 2.00 -17.29
CA LEU A 158 11.39 2.01 -18.74
C LEU A 158 10.40 0.96 -19.22
N LEU A 159 9.53 1.35 -20.17
CA LEU A 159 8.70 0.42 -20.91
C LEU A 159 8.90 0.64 -22.41
N GLU A 160 9.33 -0.42 -23.10
CA GLU A 160 9.48 -0.51 -24.54
C GLU A 160 8.54 -1.60 -25.06
N PRO A 161 7.30 -1.27 -25.43
CA PRO A 161 6.35 -2.26 -25.92
C PRO A 161 6.74 -2.81 -27.30
N ALA A 162 6.16 -3.94 -27.65
CA ALA A 162 6.22 -4.48 -28.99
C ALA A 162 5.63 -3.46 -29.98
N PRO A 163 6.25 -3.27 -31.17
CA PRO A 163 5.72 -2.37 -32.17
C PRO A 163 4.34 -2.88 -32.63
N VAL A 164 3.40 -1.95 -32.81
CA VAL A 164 2.01 -2.26 -33.20
C VAL A 164 1.93 -2.85 -34.61
N CYS A 165 2.93 -2.58 -35.46
CA CYS A 165 3.02 -3.10 -36.82
C CYS A 165 4.45 -3.48 -37.19
N LYS A 166 4.63 -4.37 -38.18
CA LYS A 166 5.96 -4.87 -38.61
C LYS A 166 6.95 -3.77 -39.03
N LYS A 167 6.46 -2.61 -39.49
CA LYS A 167 7.29 -1.46 -39.93
C LYS A 167 7.30 -0.31 -38.93
N CYS A 168 6.60 -0.44 -37.81
CA CYS A 168 6.50 0.60 -36.80
C CYS A 168 7.76 0.60 -35.93
N LYS A 169 8.28 1.78 -35.60
CA LYS A 169 9.32 1.91 -34.58
C LYS A 169 8.71 1.63 -33.20
N THR A 170 9.50 1.03 -32.31
CA THR A 170 9.13 0.95 -30.89
C THR A 170 9.22 2.35 -30.28
N GLN A 171 8.18 2.77 -29.56
CA GLN A 171 8.21 4.00 -28.77
C GLN A 171 8.53 3.64 -27.31
N PRO A 172 9.69 4.06 -26.77
CA PRO A 172 10.02 3.87 -25.37
C PRO A 172 9.27 4.88 -24.48
N PHE A 173 8.93 4.44 -23.27
CA PHE A 173 8.34 5.27 -22.21
C PHE A 173 9.27 5.23 -20.99
N PRO A 174 10.30 6.08 -20.93
CA PRO A 174 11.11 6.25 -19.73
C PRO A 174 10.39 7.14 -18.71
N GLY A 175 10.65 6.93 -17.43
CA GLY A 175 10.19 7.84 -16.39
C GLY A 175 10.95 7.68 -15.09
N THR A 176 11.05 8.77 -14.34
CA THR A 176 11.77 8.81 -13.07
C THR A 176 11.02 9.72 -12.09
N GLN A 177 10.86 9.25 -10.86
CA GLN A 177 10.31 10.01 -9.76
C GLN A 177 11.31 10.02 -8.61
N ASP A 178 11.99 11.16 -8.41
CA ASP A 178 13.04 11.36 -7.39
C ASP A 178 12.79 12.56 -6.46
N ASN A 179 11.83 13.42 -6.80
CA ASN A 179 11.48 14.61 -6.03
C ASN A 179 10.58 14.35 -4.80
N LYS A 180 10.34 13.08 -4.42
CA LYS A 180 9.46 12.69 -3.31
C LYS A 180 10.04 11.53 -2.52
N LYS A 181 9.85 11.55 -1.20
CA LYS A 181 10.09 10.39 -0.34
C LYS A 181 8.89 9.44 -0.43
N LEU A 182 8.94 8.49 -1.37
CA LEU A 182 7.85 7.55 -1.61
C LEU A 182 7.90 6.41 -0.57
N PHE A 183 6.73 5.91 -0.17
CA PHE A 183 6.59 4.70 0.65
C PHE A 183 7.43 4.71 1.93
N LYS A 184 7.41 5.85 2.65
CA LYS A 184 8.18 6.04 3.87
C LYS A 184 7.66 5.13 4.99
N THR A 185 8.59 4.45 5.65
CA THR A 185 8.31 3.46 6.70
C THR A 185 9.40 3.50 7.79
N THR A 186 9.05 3.13 9.01
CA THR A 186 10.02 2.96 10.11
C THR A 186 10.95 1.78 9.84
N ALA A 187 12.25 1.94 10.11
CA ALA A 187 13.24 0.88 9.95
C ALA A 187 12.85 -0.37 10.77
N GLY A 188 12.95 -1.55 10.14
CA GLY A 188 12.55 -2.83 10.73
C GLY A 188 11.07 -3.21 10.52
N LEU A 189 10.22 -2.27 10.06
CA LEU A 189 8.85 -2.56 9.61
C LEU A 189 8.81 -2.80 8.10
N SER A 190 7.77 -3.48 7.63
CA SER A 190 7.49 -3.62 6.20
C SER A 190 6.45 -2.59 5.78
N PHE A 191 6.69 -1.85 4.68
CA PHE A 191 5.63 -1.02 4.09
C PHE A 191 4.56 -1.96 3.55
N LYS A 192 3.27 -1.73 3.83
CA LYS A 192 2.15 -2.53 3.30
C LYS A 192 0.98 -1.66 2.90
N CYS A 193 0.50 -1.87 1.68
CA CYS A 193 -0.64 -1.18 1.10
C CYS A 193 -1.45 -2.12 0.21
N LYS A 194 -2.73 -2.30 0.53
CA LYS A 194 -3.71 -3.07 -0.24
C LYS A 194 -4.38 -2.20 -1.29
N SER A 195 -4.51 -0.90 -1.04
CA SER A 195 -5.05 0.08 -1.97
C SER A 195 -4.10 0.36 -3.14
N GLU A 196 -4.65 0.91 -4.22
CA GLU A 196 -3.90 1.26 -5.43
C GLU A 196 -2.99 2.46 -5.19
N LEU A 197 -1.69 2.30 -5.49
CA LEU A 197 -0.70 3.37 -5.42
C LEU A 197 -0.35 3.81 -6.84
N VAL A 198 -0.74 5.04 -7.21
CA VAL A 198 -0.45 5.58 -8.55
C VAL A 198 0.66 6.64 -8.48
N VAL A 199 1.80 6.34 -9.11
CA VAL A 199 2.96 7.23 -9.18
C VAL A 199 3.10 7.79 -10.60
N LYS A 200 3.09 9.11 -10.73
CA LYS A 200 3.41 9.78 -12.01
C LYS A 200 4.92 9.78 -12.21
N MET A 201 5.40 9.13 -13.27
CA MET A 201 6.83 8.96 -13.57
C MET A 201 7.32 9.94 -14.63
N ALA A 202 6.45 10.25 -15.61
CA ALA A 202 6.71 11.19 -16.67
C ALA A 202 5.38 11.84 -17.12
N SER A 203 5.41 12.61 -18.22
CA SER A 203 4.20 13.19 -18.81
C SER A 203 3.26 12.12 -19.40
N ASP A 204 3.84 11.04 -19.90
CA ASP A 204 3.25 9.96 -20.67
C ASP A 204 3.35 8.59 -19.98
N LEU A 205 3.96 8.51 -18.79
CA LEU A 205 4.07 7.29 -17.99
C LEU A 205 3.60 7.50 -16.54
N ARG A 206 2.71 6.61 -16.09
CA ARG A 206 2.35 6.41 -14.68
C ARG A 206 2.49 4.94 -14.33
N LEU A 207 2.76 4.66 -13.05
CA LEU A 207 2.80 3.31 -12.50
C LEU A 207 1.67 3.16 -11.51
N LYS A 208 0.89 2.09 -11.62
CA LYS A 208 -0.04 1.63 -10.59
C LYS A 208 0.58 0.41 -9.92
N ILE A 209 0.77 0.48 -8.61
CA ILE A 209 1.28 -0.62 -7.79
C ILE A 209 0.15 -1.08 -6.87
N VAL A 210 -0.28 -2.33 -6.98
CA VAL A 210 -1.38 -2.90 -6.18
C VAL A 210 -1.36 -4.43 -6.14
N PRO A 211 -1.50 -5.04 -4.95
CA PRO A 211 -1.08 -4.48 -3.66
C PRO A 211 0.45 -4.27 -3.64
N ALA A 212 0.96 -3.63 -2.59
CA ALA A 212 2.38 -3.46 -2.37
C ALA A 212 2.75 -3.84 -0.95
N GLN A 213 3.74 -4.70 -0.78
CA GLN A 213 4.44 -4.91 0.49
C GLN A 213 5.93 -5.04 0.23
N PHE A 214 6.78 -4.22 0.85
CA PHE A 214 8.22 -4.39 0.72
C PHE A 214 8.97 -3.93 1.96
N GLN A 215 10.13 -4.55 2.16
CA GLN A 215 11.07 -4.23 3.22
C GLN A 215 12.48 -4.32 2.65
N PRO A 216 13.16 -3.19 2.46
CA PRO A 216 14.58 -3.13 2.16
C PRO A 216 15.42 -3.30 3.42
N PHE A 217 16.71 -3.55 3.23
CA PHE A 217 17.70 -3.83 4.27
C PHE A 217 17.44 -5.14 5.01
N ASN A 218 18.37 -5.53 5.88
CA ASN A 218 18.39 -6.84 6.52
C ASN A 218 17.02 -7.29 7.09
N LEU A 219 16.59 -8.50 6.72
CA LEU A 219 15.35 -9.14 7.17
C LEU A 219 15.66 -10.27 8.14
N SER A 220 14.95 -10.33 9.27
CA SER A 220 15.06 -11.46 10.19
C SER A 220 14.50 -12.73 9.52
N ASN A 221 15.37 -13.72 9.30
CA ASN A 221 15.03 -15.01 8.67
C ASN A 221 14.35 -14.89 7.29
N GLY A 222 14.64 -13.81 6.54
CA GLY A 222 14.04 -13.57 5.21
C GLY A 222 12.53 -13.31 5.23
N GLN A 223 11.97 -12.95 6.39
CA GLN A 223 10.55 -12.62 6.55
C GLN A 223 10.34 -11.12 6.79
N PHE A 224 9.15 -10.66 6.41
CA PHE A 224 8.74 -9.30 6.71
C PHE A 224 8.64 -9.09 8.22
N GLY A 225 9.09 -7.93 8.68
CA GLY A 225 8.75 -7.40 9.99
C GLY A 225 7.29 -6.94 10.03
N LYS A 226 6.89 -6.38 11.18
CA LYS A 226 5.53 -5.88 11.38
C LYS A 226 5.13 -4.87 10.30
N ASP A 227 3.87 -4.93 9.89
CA ASP A 227 3.31 -4.10 8.83
C ASP A 227 3.22 -2.63 9.28
N PHE A 228 3.67 -1.73 8.41
CA PHE A 228 3.35 -0.30 8.41
C PHE A 228 2.33 -0.03 7.31
N GLU A 229 1.08 0.20 7.72
CA GLU A 229 -0.05 0.45 6.84
C GLU A 229 0.10 1.79 6.11
N CYS A 230 -0.19 1.82 4.80
CA CYS A 230 -0.22 3.05 4.02
C CYS A 230 -1.38 3.97 4.42
N TRP A 231 -1.27 5.25 4.05
CA TRP A 231 -2.29 6.25 4.36
C TRP A 231 -3.65 5.93 3.74
N GLU A 232 -3.66 5.42 2.51
CA GLU A 232 -4.86 5.06 1.76
C GLU A 232 -5.67 3.97 2.48
N ASP A 233 -5.01 2.92 2.95
CA ASP A 233 -5.63 1.85 3.72
C ASP A 233 -6.09 2.34 5.10
N TYR A 234 -5.24 3.11 5.78
CA TYR A 234 -5.55 3.70 7.09
C TYR A 234 -6.83 4.55 7.03
N ILE A 235 -6.93 5.44 6.05
CA ILE A 235 -8.09 6.32 5.86
C ILE A 235 -9.34 5.51 5.51
N ARG A 236 -9.21 4.52 4.61
CA ARG A 236 -10.33 3.64 4.24
C ARG A 236 -10.88 2.86 5.43
N ARG A 237 -10.02 2.50 6.39
CA ARG A 237 -10.42 1.83 7.64
C ARG A 237 -10.99 2.78 8.68
N ILE A 238 -10.39 3.95 8.88
CA ILE A 238 -10.74 4.84 10.00
C ILE A 238 -11.99 5.69 9.73
N VAL A 239 -12.25 6.10 8.48
CA VAL A 239 -13.37 6.99 8.14
C VAL A 239 -14.74 6.39 8.51
N PRO A 240 -15.06 5.12 8.18
CA PRO A 240 -16.33 4.52 8.59
C PRO A 240 -16.49 4.44 10.12
N ILE A 241 -15.41 4.22 10.86
CA ILE A 241 -15.42 4.16 12.33
C ILE A 241 -15.79 5.51 12.92
N ILE A 242 -15.17 6.59 12.43
CA ILE A 242 -15.46 7.96 12.88
C ILE A 242 -16.92 8.33 12.60
N LEU A 243 -17.42 8.02 11.39
CA LEU A 243 -18.82 8.29 11.04
C LEU A 243 -19.79 7.50 11.93
N GLY A 244 -19.47 6.23 12.23
CA GLY A 244 -20.25 5.41 13.15
C GLY A 244 -20.29 5.99 14.56
N ALA A 245 -19.14 6.43 15.09
CA ALA A 245 -19.06 7.05 16.42
C ALA A 245 -19.88 8.35 16.51
N ILE A 246 -19.85 9.19 15.47
CA ILE A 246 -20.66 10.41 15.41
C ILE A 246 -22.15 10.08 15.39
N ALA A 247 -22.57 9.12 14.56
CA ALA A 247 -23.97 8.72 14.47
C ALA A 247 -24.51 8.19 15.81
N VAL A 248 -23.73 7.36 16.51
CA VAL A 248 -24.08 6.86 17.84
C VAL A 248 -24.15 8.00 18.85
N GLY A 249 -23.17 8.91 18.85
CA GLY A 249 -23.17 10.08 19.73
C GLY A 249 -24.41 10.96 19.56
N VAL A 250 -24.80 11.26 18.31
CA VAL A 250 -26.01 12.05 18.02
C VAL A 250 -27.27 11.31 18.45
N ALA A 251 -27.36 10.00 18.19
CA ALA A 251 -28.51 9.21 18.62
C ALA A 251 -28.65 9.18 20.15
N LEU A 252 -27.55 9.03 20.90
CA LEU A 252 -27.55 9.08 22.35
C LEU A 252 -27.99 10.46 22.87
N ILE A 253 -27.48 11.55 22.28
CA ILE A 253 -27.90 12.92 22.65
C ILE A 253 -29.40 13.12 22.40
N ALA A 254 -29.92 12.62 21.26
CA ALA A 254 -31.34 12.70 20.95
C ALA A 254 -32.20 11.91 21.96
N VAL A 255 -31.78 10.70 22.33
CA VAL A 255 -32.47 9.87 23.32
C VAL A 255 -32.47 10.55 24.70
N VAL A 256 -31.32 11.04 25.16
CA VAL A 256 -31.23 11.74 26.46
C VAL A 256 -32.09 13.00 26.46
N SER A 257 -32.02 13.81 25.40
CA SER A 257 -32.84 15.02 25.26
C SER A 257 -34.33 14.68 25.28
N TYR A 258 -34.75 13.63 24.57
CA TYR A 258 -36.13 13.14 24.57
C TYR A 258 -36.59 12.68 25.97
N LEU A 259 -35.76 11.92 26.70
CA LEU A 259 -36.07 11.46 28.05
C LEU A 259 -36.23 12.63 29.03
N VAL A 260 -35.36 13.65 28.95
CA VAL A 260 -35.45 14.86 29.78
C VAL A 260 -36.74 15.65 29.48
N ILE A 261 -37.09 15.83 28.21
CA ILE A 261 -38.32 16.53 27.81
C ILE A 261 -39.56 15.76 28.28
N ARG A 262 -39.55 14.43 28.16
CA ARG A 262 -40.65 13.57 28.61
C ARG A 262 -40.87 13.65 30.12
N GLU A 263 -39.79 13.59 30.90
CA GLU A 263 -39.86 13.70 32.36
C GLU A 263 -40.40 15.08 32.78
N TYR A 264 -39.95 16.16 32.15
CA TYR A 264 -40.46 17.50 32.43
C TYR A 264 -41.96 17.64 32.15
N ARG A 265 -42.44 17.06 31.04
CA ARG A 265 -43.88 17.06 30.70
C ARG A 265 -44.73 16.29 31.71
N ASN A 266 -44.20 15.21 32.30
CA ASN A 266 -44.95 14.39 33.25
C ASN A 266 -45.13 15.07 34.61
N ARG A 267 -44.21 15.96 35.03
CA ARG A 267 -44.32 16.70 36.30
C ARG A 267 -45.36 17.83 36.28
N GLY A 268 -45.83 18.23 35.10
CA GLY A 268 -46.85 19.28 34.95
C GLY A 268 -48.30 18.86 35.18
N TYR A 269 -48.56 17.60 35.59
CA TYR A 269 -49.91 17.07 35.81
C TYR A 269 -50.29 16.82 37.28
N GLU A 270 -49.43 17.20 38.25
CA GLU A 270 -49.91 17.40 39.63
C GLU A 270 -50.44 18.84 39.76
N SER A 271 -51.66 19.04 39.29
CA SER A 271 -52.49 20.17 39.71
C SER A 271 -53.42 19.71 40.83
N LEU A 272 -53.33 20.40 41.97
CA LEU A 272 -54.24 20.49 43.14
C LEU A 272 -55.61 19.80 43.00
#